data_AF-A0A6N2MN82-F1
#
_entry.id   AF-A0A6N2MN82-F1
#
_cell.length_a   1.000
_cell.length_b   1.000
_cell.length_c   1.000
_cell.angle_alpha   90.00
_cell.angle_beta   90.00
_cell.angle_gamma   90.00
#
_symmetry.space_group_name_H-M   'P 1'
#
loop_
_entity.id
_entity.type
_entity.pdbx_description
1 polymer ?
#
loop_
_entity_poly.entity_id
_entity_poly.type
_entity_poly.pdbx_seq_one_letter_code
_entity_poly.pdbx_strand_id
1 'polypeptide(L)'
;MYLFQYVKKIKKFTSNNNNNLKLKIKVTITDIFLPLSTVSLSFLRSDILLLLLVRTKMESYEDDQKQKALEHKYDCLVFDIDDTLYPSSSGLSVHVTQNIQEYMIKKLGIEESKVPDMCASLYKLLWTTMAGLRAIGYKFDYDDFHSFVHGRLPYQKLRPDPVLRNILLNVPVRKIVLTNADKAHASRVLSRLELEDCFESIICFETLNEVDKGNVPVDGDDTEVFDIDEYTACPDADLVLPRTPVVCKPFEEAFEQVFKIASISPQKTLFFDDSIRNLQNGKRLGLHTVWVGSSHRTEGVDCALESIHNIKEALPELWEDNDKSEGIKYSKKVAIETSVKA
;
A
#
# COMPACT_ATOMS: atom_id res chain seq x y z
N MET A 1 24.75 -50.03 -21.86
CA MET A 1 23.69 -51.06 -21.81
C MET A 1 22.44 -50.44 -22.42
N TYR A 2 21.91 -51.05 -23.48
CA TYR A 2 21.05 -50.44 -24.52
C TYR A 2 19.68 -49.91 -24.05
N LEU A 3 19.15 -48.88 -24.74
CA LEU A 3 17.92 -48.90 -25.58
C LEU A 3 17.62 -47.45 -26.04
N PHE A 4 16.96 -47.10 -27.15
CA PHE A 4 16.62 -47.72 -28.43
C PHE A 4 16.26 -46.54 -29.36
N GLN A 5 16.56 -46.64 -30.65
CA GLN A 5 16.28 -45.60 -31.64
C GLN A 5 14.86 -45.78 -32.20
N TYR A 6 13.92 -44.86 -31.92
CA TYR A 6 12.64 -44.78 -32.63
C TYR A 6 12.11 -43.34 -32.70
N VAL A 7 12.30 -42.67 -33.84
CA VAL A 7 11.50 -41.51 -34.24
C VAL A 7 10.37 -42.03 -35.13
N LYS A 8 9.14 -42.11 -34.61
CA LYS A 8 7.96 -42.47 -35.41
C LYS A 8 7.41 -41.20 -36.08
N LYS A 9 7.80 -41.00 -37.35
CA LYS A 9 7.20 -40.08 -38.36
C LYS A 9 7.07 -38.59 -37.98
N ILE A 10 7.94 -37.77 -38.58
CA ILE A 10 7.71 -36.33 -38.75
C ILE A 10 6.69 -36.15 -39.90
N LYS A 11 5.48 -35.67 -39.61
CA LYS A 11 4.56 -35.17 -40.65
C LYS A 11 4.61 -33.65 -40.68
N LYS A 12 5.19 -33.10 -41.75
CA LYS A 12 5.09 -31.67 -42.10
C LYS A 12 3.68 -31.40 -42.60
N PHE A 13 3.01 -30.40 -42.05
CA PHE A 13 1.82 -29.81 -42.65
C PHE A 13 2.07 -28.33 -42.89
N THR A 14 1.88 -27.91 -44.13
CA THR A 14 1.74 -26.51 -44.51
C THR A 14 0.24 -26.21 -44.57
N SER A 15 -0.26 -25.38 -43.65
CA SER A 15 -1.58 -24.77 -43.79
C SER A 15 -1.36 -23.35 -44.28
N ASN A 16 -1.90 -23.05 -45.47
CA ASN A 16 -1.85 -21.73 -46.05
C ASN A 16 -3.13 -21.00 -45.64
N ASN A 17 -3.00 -19.94 -44.85
CA ASN A 17 -4.02 -18.91 -44.75
C ASN A 17 -3.31 -17.56 -44.65
N ASN A 18 -3.81 -16.62 -45.45
CA ASN A 18 -3.17 -15.38 -45.88
C ASN A 18 -2.19 -14.74 -44.88
N ASN A 19 -0.96 -14.56 -45.36
CA ASN A 19 0.10 -13.66 -44.90
C ASN A 19 0.84 -13.95 -43.57
N ASN A 20 0.83 -15.19 -43.06
CA ASN A 20 1.88 -15.61 -42.10
C ASN A 20 2.14 -17.11 -42.17
N LEU A 21 3.36 -17.51 -42.60
CA LEU A 21 3.82 -18.90 -42.54
C LEU A 21 4.00 -19.31 -41.06
N LYS A 22 3.06 -20.07 -40.49
CA LYS A 22 3.25 -20.73 -39.19
C LYS A 22 3.59 -22.21 -39.39
N LEU A 23 4.84 -22.58 -39.13
CA LEU A 23 5.27 -23.97 -39.01
C LEU A 23 4.70 -24.56 -37.70
N LYS A 24 3.70 -25.45 -37.81
CA LYS A 24 3.27 -26.29 -36.68
C LYS A 24 3.98 -27.63 -36.77
N ILE A 25 4.88 -27.89 -35.81
CA ILE A 25 5.53 -29.20 -35.63
C ILE A 25 4.81 -29.91 -34.48
N LYS A 26 4.16 -31.05 -34.75
CA LYS A 26 3.61 -31.91 -33.70
C LYS A 26 4.67 -32.96 -33.35
N VAL A 27 5.36 -32.75 -32.24
CA VAL A 27 6.33 -33.72 -31.70
C VAL A 27 5.63 -34.51 -30.60
N THR A 28 5.51 -35.83 -30.76
CA THR A 28 5.08 -36.72 -29.68
C THR A 28 6.34 -37.24 -28.99
N ILE A 29 6.64 -36.73 -27.80
CA ILE A 29 7.77 -37.16 -26.99
C ILE A 29 7.25 -38.24 -26.03
N THR A 30 7.79 -39.45 -26.13
CA THR A 30 7.68 -40.48 -25.08
C THR A 30 9.03 -40.54 -24.36
N ASP A 31 8.99 -40.53 -23.04
CA ASP A 31 10.07 -40.13 -22.11
C ASP A 31 11.49 -40.62 -22.44
N ILE A 32 12.45 -39.70 -22.30
CA ILE A 32 13.88 -40.02 -22.20
C ILE A 32 14.43 -39.29 -20.97
N PHE A 33 14.83 -40.07 -19.96
CA PHE A 33 15.58 -39.60 -18.79
C PHE A 33 17.08 -39.78 -19.06
N LEU A 34 17.81 -38.68 -19.18
CA LEU A 34 19.26 -38.63 -18.96
C LEU A 34 19.62 -37.30 -18.26
N PRO A 35 20.50 -37.31 -17.24
CA PRO A 35 20.96 -36.10 -16.59
C PRO A 35 21.91 -35.30 -17.51
N LEU A 36 21.74 -33.98 -17.56
CA LEU A 36 22.43 -33.03 -18.45
C LEU A 36 23.94 -32.86 -18.19
N SER A 37 24.52 -33.55 -17.21
CA SER A 37 25.89 -33.29 -16.76
C SER A 37 27.00 -34.02 -17.54
N THR A 38 26.70 -34.80 -18.59
CA THR A 38 27.72 -35.66 -19.23
C THR A 38 27.70 -35.74 -20.77
N VAL A 39 26.98 -34.87 -21.50
CA VAL A 39 26.96 -34.92 -22.97
C VAL A 39 27.62 -33.68 -23.57
N SER A 40 28.78 -33.85 -24.21
CA SER A 40 29.42 -32.80 -25.00
C SER A 40 28.59 -32.49 -26.25
N LEU A 41 28.20 -31.22 -26.41
CA LEU A 41 27.35 -30.72 -27.51
C LEU A 41 27.96 -30.98 -28.90
N SER A 42 29.28 -31.19 -29.00
CA SER A 42 30.00 -31.39 -30.26
C SER A 42 29.73 -32.73 -30.96
N PHE A 43 29.07 -33.70 -30.30
CA PHE A 43 28.81 -35.03 -30.85
C PHE A 43 27.34 -35.28 -31.24
N LEU A 44 26.47 -34.27 -31.10
CA LEU A 44 25.04 -34.41 -31.39
C LEU A 44 24.75 -34.07 -32.86
N ARG A 45 24.00 -34.92 -33.55
CA ARG A 45 23.45 -34.59 -34.87
C ARG A 45 22.55 -33.36 -34.75
N SER A 46 22.54 -32.53 -35.80
CA SER A 46 21.77 -31.27 -35.90
C SER A 46 20.33 -31.38 -35.40
N ASP A 47 19.67 -32.51 -35.67
CA ASP A 47 18.26 -32.73 -35.35
C ASP A 47 18.01 -32.94 -33.85
N ILE A 48 19.01 -33.49 -33.13
CA ILE A 48 18.94 -33.69 -31.67
C ILE A 48 19.25 -32.37 -30.93
N LEU A 49 20.18 -31.58 -31.46
CA LEU A 49 20.48 -30.24 -30.95
C LEU A 49 19.26 -29.31 -31.03
N LEU A 50 18.51 -29.38 -32.14
CA LEU A 50 17.27 -28.61 -32.30
C LEU A 50 16.19 -29.02 -31.31
N LEU A 51 16.03 -30.33 -31.02
CA LEU A 51 15.07 -30.81 -30.04
C LEU A 51 15.43 -30.37 -28.61
N LEU A 52 16.71 -30.39 -28.24
CA LEU A 52 17.19 -29.89 -26.96
C LEU A 52 16.97 -28.38 -26.81
N LEU A 53 17.24 -27.59 -27.87
CA LEU A 53 16.99 -26.14 -27.89
C LEU A 53 15.50 -25.78 -27.82
N VAL A 54 14.64 -26.56 -28.48
CA VAL A 54 13.18 -26.37 -28.38
C VAL A 54 12.69 -26.75 -26.99
N ARG A 55 13.23 -27.82 -26.39
CA ARG A 55 12.89 -28.24 -25.03
C ARG A 55 13.32 -27.20 -24.00
N THR A 56 14.55 -26.68 -24.06
CA THR A 56 15.00 -25.62 -23.14
C THR A 56 14.22 -24.33 -23.33
N LYS A 57 13.84 -23.96 -24.56
CA LYS A 57 12.92 -22.84 -24.81
C LYS A 57 11.50 -23.08 -24.29
N MET A 58 11.02 -24.32 -24.32
CA MET A 58 9.71 -24.66 -23.77
C MET A 58 9.73 -24.69 -22.25
N GLU A 59 10.77 -25.26 -21.64
CA GLU A 59 11.00 -25.23 -20.19
C GLU A 59 11.14 -23.77 -19.71
N SER A 60 11.89 -22.91 -20.41
CA SER A 60 11.97 -21.48 -20.07
C SER A 60 10.63 -20.75 -20.26
N TYR A 61 9.85 -21.10 -21.29
CA TYR A 61 8.53 -20.50 -21.53
C TYR A 61 7.50 -20.98 -20.49
N GLU A 62 7.55 -22.23 -20.06
CA GLU A 62 6.72 -22.77 -18.99
C GLU A 62 7.11 -22.20 -17.63
N ASP A 63 8.40 -21.98 -17.37
CA ASP A 63 8.88 -21.30 -16.16
C ASP A 63 8.50 -19.82 -16.18
N ASP A 64 8.61 -19.10 -17.30
CA ASP A 64 8.12 -17.71 -17.43
C ASP A 64 6.60 -17.61 -17.25
N GLN A 65 5.84 -18.61 -17.71
CA GLN A 65 4.39 -18.69 -17.50
C GLN A 65 4.03 -19.06 -16.06
N LYS A 66 4.82 -19.90 -15.38
CA LYS A 66 4.67 -20.18 -13.94
C LYS A 66 5.04 -18.98 -13.08
N GLN A 67 6.09 -18.24 -13.44
CA GLN A 67 6.51 -17.02 -12.75
C GLN A 67 5.45 -15.91 -12.90
N LYS A 68 4.86 -15.75 -14.09
CA LYS A 68 3.70 -14.86 -14.31
C LYS A 68 2.43 -15.31 -13.59
N ALA A 69 2.26 -16.61 -13.32
CA ALA A 69 1.13 -17.16 -12.58
C ALA A 69 1.30 -17.06 -11.04
N LEU A 70 2.46 -16.60 -10.55
CA LEU A 70 2.82 -16.49 -9.14
C LEU A 70 3.07 -15.05 -8.67
N GLU A 71 2.76 -14.03 -9.49
CA GLU A 71 2.79 -12.66 -9.01
C GLU A 71 1.59 -12.40 -8.08
N HIS A 72 1.89 -12.15 -6.80
CA HIS A 72 0.92 -11.65 -5.85
C HIS A 72 0.30 -10.36 -6.42
N LYS A 73 -1.02 -10.23 -6.33
CA LYS A 73 -1.75 -9.03 -6.79
C LYS A 73 -1.23 -7.76 -6.12
N TYR A 74 -0.79 -7.88 -4.87
CA TYR A 74 -0.27 -6.79 -4.06
C TYR A 74 1.10 -7.15 -3.49
N ASP A 75 2.03 -6.22 -3.59
CA ASP A 75 3.37 -6.32 -3.00
C ASP A 75 3.44 -5.56 -1.67
N CYS A 76 2.54 -4.60 -1.45
CA CYS A 76 2.52 -3.77 -0.24
C CYS A 76 1.10 -3.34 0.17
N LEU A 77 0.89 -3.25 1.48
CA LEU A 77 -0.29 -2.68 2.11
C LEU A 77 0.12 -1.44 2.91
N VAL A 78 -0.57 -0.33 2.69
CA VAL A 78 -0.33 0.95 3.37
C VAL A 78 -1.52 1.23 4.27
N PHE A 79 -1.26 1.51 5.55
CA PHE A 79 -2.30 1.78 6.54
C PHE A 79 -2.15 3.17 7.12
N ASP A 80 -3.23 3.94 7.13
CA ASP A 80 -3.35 5.06 8.05
C ASP A 80 -3.49 4.57 9.50
N ILE A 81 -3.28 5.45 10.46
CA ILE A 81 -3.43 5.17 11.89
C ILE A 81 -4.78 5.67 12.41
N ASP A 82 -4.97 6.98 12.39
CA ASP A 82 -6.08 7.64 13.08
C ASP A 82 -7.40 7.27 12.44
N ASP A 83 -8.38 6.89 13.26
CA ASP A 83 -9.70 6.43 12.83
C ASP A 83 -9.70 5.24 11.84
N THR A 84 -8.54 4.60 11.63
CA THR A 84 -8.30 3.44 10.73
C THR A 84 -7.88 2.19 11.51
N LEU A 85 -6.73 2.21 12.21
CA LEU A 85 -6.27 1.07 13.05
C LEU A 85 -7.05 0.97 14.36
N TYR A 86 -7.73 2.04 14.73
CA TYR A 86 -8.68 2.09 15.82
C TYR A 86 -9.89 2.90 15.35
N PRO A 87 -11.11 2.63 15.85
CA PRO A 87 -12.30 3.32 15.35
C PRO A 87 -12.39 4.75 15.86
N SER A 88 -13.05 5.61 15.08
CA SER A 88 -13.38 7.00 15.47
C SER A 88 -14.18 7.12 16.77
N SER A 89 -14.92 6.06 17.13
CA SER A 89 -15.61 5.96 18.42
C SER A 89 -14.69 5.94 19.64
N SER A 90 -13.37 5.77 19.46
CA SER A 90 -12.35 6.01 20.51
C SER A 90 -12.38 7.44 21.05
N GLY A 91 -12.83 8.38 20.21
CA GLY A 91 -12.90 9.80 20.49
C GLY A 91 -11.55 10.51 20.50
N LEU A 92 -10.46 9.89 20.04
CA LEU A 92 -9.14 10.53 19.99
C LEU A 92 -9.15 11.76 19.07
N SER A 93 -9.76 11.66 17.89
CA SER A 93 -9.88 12.77 16.93
C SER A 93 -10.62 13.99 17.49
N VAL A 94 -11.58 13.78 18.40
CA VAL A 94 -12.24 14.86 19.16
C VAL A 94 -11.25 15.59 20.07
N HIS A 95 -10.38 14.86 20.79
CA HIS A 95 -9.34 15.45 21.65
C HIS A 95 -8.25 16.14 20.82
N VAL A 96 -7.89 15.60 19.65
CA VAL A 96 -6.99 16.26 18.69
C VAL A 96 -7.56 17.62 18.28
N THR A 97 -8.83 17.64 17.85
CA THR A 97 -9.52 18.87 17.44
C THR A 97 -9.54 19.90 18.57
N GLN A 98 -9.89 19.49 19.79
CA GLN A 98 -9.89 20.37 20.97
C GLN A 98 -8.50 20.95 21.27
N ASN A 99 -7.44 20.12 21.22
CA ASN A 99 -6.09 20.60 21.48
C ASN A 99 -5.59 21.54 20.38
N ILE A 100 -5.96 21.32 19.11
CA ILE A 100 -5.64 22.24 18.01
C ILE A 100 -6.32 23.61 18.24
N GLN A 101 -7.61 23.61 18.57
CA GLN A 101 -8.34 24.85 18.87
C GLN A 101 -7.72 25.59 20.05
N GLU A 102 -7.35 24.87 21.12
CA GLU A 102 -6.70 25.47 22.27
C GLU A 102 -5.29 26.01 21.92
N TYR A 103 -4.55 25.36 21.02
CA TYR A 103 -3.27 25.87 20.52
C TYR A 103 -3.47 27.18 19.76
N MET A 104 -4.46 27.24 18.86
CA MET A 104 -4.82 28.44 18.10
C MET A 104 -5.12 29.63 19.02
N ILE A 105 -5.87 29.41 20.10
CA ILE A 105 -6.20 30.46 21.07
C ILE A 105 -4.95 30.86 21.87
N LYS A 106 -4.30 29.88 22.52
CA LYS A 106 -3.29 30.17 23.55
C LYS A 106 -1.91 30.49 23.01
N LYS A 107 -1.52 29.89 21.88
CA LYS A 107 -0.17 30.00 21.31
C LYS A 107 -0.14 30.93 20.11
N LEU A 108 -1.20 30.96 19.30
CA LEU A 108 -1.28 31.82 18.12
C LEU A 108 -2.05 33.12 18.38
N GLY A 109 -2.74 33.25 19.53
CA GLY A 109 -3.47 34.47 19.89
C GLY A 109 -4.74 34.70 19.05
N ILE A 110 -5.28 33.65 18.43
CA ILE A 110 -6.49 33.73 17.61
C ILE A 110 -7.70 33.89 18.52
N GLU A 111 -8.62 34.77 18.14
CA GLU A 111 -9.85 35.01 18.87
C GLU A 111 -10.68 33.72 19.01
N GLU A 112 -11.03 33.33 20.24
CA GLU A 112 -11.76 32.09 20.56
C GLU A 112 -13.06 31.93 19.76
N SER A 113 -13.77 33.03 19.50
CA SER A 113 -15.03 33.04 18.74
C SER A 113 -14.85 32.60 17.28
N LYS A 114 -13.68 32.81 16.68
CA LYS A 114 -13.39 32.51 15.26
C LYS A 114 -12.83 31.12 15.05
N VAL A 115 -12.20 30.54 16.07
CA VAL A 115 -11.42 29.30 15.95
C VAL A 115 -12.22 28.11 15.38
N PRO A 116 -13.47 27.83 15.81
CA PRO A 116 -14.23 26.71 15.26
C PRO A 116 -14.48 26.82 13.75
N ASP A 117 -14.90 27.99 13.27
CA ASP A 117 -15.19 28.24 11.86
C ASP A 117 -13.91 28.23 11.03
N MET A 118 -12.85 28.86 11.55
CA MET A 118 -11.53 28.86 10.93
C MET A 118 -10.99 27.43 10.77
N CYS A 119 -11.09 26.56 11.79
CA CYS A 119 -10.71 25.15 11.67
C CYS A 119 -11.46 24.44 10.53
N ALA A 120 -12.77 24.66 10.43
CA ALA A 120 -13.60 24.06 9.38
C ALA A 120 -13.19 24.55 7.98
N SER A 121 -12.95 25.86 7.83
CA SER A 121 -12.48 26.47 6.58
C SER A 121 -11.11 25.94 6.17
N LEU A 122 -10.15 25.89 7.10
CA LEU A 122 -8.80 25.35 6.85
C LEU A 122 -8.86 23.88 6.45
N TYR A 123 -9.64 23.06 7.13
CA TYR A 123 -9.80 21.65 6.78
C TYR A 123 -10.44 21.48 5.40
N LYS A 124 -11.45 22.30 5.08
CA LYS A 124 -12.16 22.24 3.80
C LYS A 124 -11.27 22.62 2.63
N LEU A 125 -10.52 23.72 2.75
CA LEU A 125 -9.76 24.36 1.67
C LEU A 125 -8.29 23.91 1.59
N LEU A 126 -7.68 23.62 2.74
CA LEU A 126 -6.24 23.38 2.89
C LEU A 126 -5.93 22.04 3.58
N TRP A 127 -6.95 21.16 3.66
CA TRP A 127 -6.89 19.74 4.02
C TRP A 127 -6.62 19.39 5.48
N THR A 128 -5.66 20.04 6.13
CA THR A 128 -5.45 19.88 7.58
C THR A 128 -5.35 21.25 8.23
N THR A 129 -5.71 21.35 9.51
CA THR A 129 -5.61 22.64 10.22
C THR A 129 -4.17 23.14 10.28
N MET A 130 -3.18 22.26 10.51
CA MET A 130 -1.77 22.65 10.54
C MET A 130 -1.29 23.14 9.17
N ALA A 131 -1.55 22.38 8.10
CA ALA A 131 -1.17 22.79 6.74
C ALA A 131 -1.83 24.12 6.36
N GLY A 132 -3.10 24.29 6.74
CA GLY A 132 -3.84 25.53 6.54
C GLY A 132 -3.23 26.71 7.28
N LEU A 133 -2.97 26.57 8.59
CA LEU A 133 -2.35 27.61 9.41
C LEU A 133 -1.00 28.05 8.83
N ARG A 134 -0.18 27.09 8.38
CA ARG A 134 1.10 27.38 7.74
C ARG A 134 0.95 28.09 6.40
N ALA A 135 -0.04 27.72 5.59
CA ALA A 135 -0.29 28.36 4.31
C ALA A 135 -0.72 29.82 4.47
N ILE A 136 -1.61 30.11 5.42
CA ILE A 136 -2.12 31.48 5.63
C ILE A 136 -1.15 32.40 6.40
N GLY A 137 0.04 31.91 6.76
CA GLY A 137 1.12 32.74 7.31
C GLY A 137 1.45 32.56 8.80
N TYR A 138 0.73 31.70 9.54
CA TYR A 138 1.11 31.42 10.94
C TYR A 138 2.43 30.68 11.00
N LYS A 139 3.37 31.23 11.79
CA LYS A 139 4.69 30.64 12.05
C LYS A 139 4.70 30.07 13.46
N PHE A 140 4.97 28.77 13.55
CA PHE A 140 5.15 28.04 14.80
C PHE A 140 6.07 26.84 14.58
N ASP A 141 6.67 26.38 15.66
CA ASP A 141 7.51 25.19 15.70
C ASP A 141 6.64 23.93 15.63
N TYR A 142 7.00 22.99 14.75
CA TYR A 142 6.21 21.77 14.54
C TYR A 142 6.26 20.84 15.74
N ASP A 143 7.40 20.75 16.43
CA ASP A 143 7.54 19.92 17.62
C ASP A 143 6.71 20.48 18.80
N ASP A 144 6.67 21.81 19.00
CA ASP A 144 5.78 22.46 19.97
C ASP A 144 4.31 22.21 19.63
N PHE A 145 3.92 22.33 18.35
CA PHE A 145 2.55 22.04 17.92
C PHE A 145 2.17 20.58 18.18
N HIS A 146 2.98 19.62 17.72
CA HIS A 146 2.71 18.19 17.91
C HIS A 146 2.75 17.78 19.39
N SER A 147 3.70 18.31 20.17
CA SER A 147 3.76 18.08 21.62
C SER A 147 2.51 18.60 22.31
N PHE A 148 2.00 19.78 21.93
CA PHE A 148 0.78 20.31 22.51
C PHE A 148 -0.46 19.51 22.09
N VAL A 149 -0.59 19.19 20.80
CA VAL A 149 -1.76 18.53 20.24
C VAL A 149 -1.80 17.05 20.59
N HIS A 150 -0.75 16.30 20.24
CA HIS A 150 -0.68 14.86 20.44
C HIS A 150 -0.09 14.45 21.79
N GLY A 151 0.74 15.28 22.41
CA GLY A 151 1.32 14.99 23.73
C GLY A 151 0.29 14.90 24.86
N ARG A 152 -0.85 15.57 24.69
CA ARG A 152 -1.94 15.67 25.68
C ARG A 152 -3.10 14.68 25.45
N LEU A 153 -3.01 13.78 24.47
CA LEU A 153 -4.11 12.88 24.15
C LEU A 153 -4.31 11.80 25.24
N PRO A 154 -5.56 11.37 25.48
CA PRO A 154 -5.89 10.35 26.47
C PRO A 154 -5.63 8.93 25.93
N TYR A 155 -4.36 8.59 25.65
CA TYR A 155 -3.96 7.28 25.10
C TYR A 155 -4.40 6.06 25.94
N GLN A 156 -4.76 6.25 27.21
CA GLN A 156 -5.33 5.21 28.06
C GLN A 156 -6.68 4.68 27.58
N LYS A 157 -7.36 5.41 26.67
CA LYS A 157 -8.58 4.94 26.01
C LYS A 157 -8.30 3.83 24.98
N LEU A 158 -7.11 3.81 24.40
CA LEU A 158 -6.68 2.76 23.48
C LEU A 158 -6.25 1.53 24.29
N ARG A 159 -6.71 0.36 23.86
CA ARG A 159 -6.43 -0.93 24.48
C ARG A 159 -5.78 -1.86 23.45
N PRO A 160 -5.00 -2.86 23.90
CA PRO A 160 -4.46 -3.88 23.02
C PRO A 160 -5.55 -4.51 22.15
N ASP A 161 -5.24 -4.73 20.87
CA ASP A 161 -6.15 -5.34 19.92
C ASP A 161 -5.58 -6.67 19.39
N PRO A 162 -5.75 -7.78 20.15
CA PRO A 162 -5.20 -9.07 19.77
C PRO A 162 -5.84 -9.63 18.50
N VAL A 163 -7.04 -9.20 18.14
CA VAL A 163 -7.73 -9.66 16.93
C VAL A 163 -7.10 -9.01 15.71
N LEU A 164 -6.98 -7.67 15.70
CA LEU A 164 -6.30 -6.95 14.64
C LEU A 164 -4.83 -7.36 14.52
N ARG A 165 -4.13 -7.51 15.66
CA ARG A 165 -2.76 -8.01 15.70
C ARG A 165 -2.63 -9.35 14.98
N ASN A 166 -3.50 -10.31 15.31
CA ASN A 166 -3.50 -11.63 14.67
C ASN A 166 -3.79 -11.53 13.16
N ILE A 167 -4.72 -10.68 12.73
CA ILE A 167 -5.00 -10.47 11.31
C ILE A 167 -3.73 -9.96 10.62
N LEU A 168 -3.14 -8.87 11.12
CA LEU A 168 -1.98 -8.24 10.50
C LEU A 168 -0.79 -9.19 10.44
N LEU A 169 -0.48 -9.94 11.50
CA LEU A 169 0.62 -10.91 11.50
C LEU A 169 0.42 -12.06 10.49
N ASN A 170 -0.82 -12.43 10.19
CA ASN A 170 -1.11 -13.53 9.27
C ASN A 170 -1.28 -13.10 7.80
N VAL A 171 -1.30 -11.79 7.49
CA VAL A 171 -1.31 -11.33 6.09
C VAL A 171 0.11 -11.49 5.51
N PRO A 172 0.33 -12.35 4.49
CA PRO A 172 1.65 -12.59 3.90
C PRO A 172 2.06 -11.49 2.89
N VAL A 173 1.72 -10.23 3.17
CA VAL A 173 2.05 -9.08 2.32
C VAL A 173 2.76 -8.04 3.18
N ARG A 174 3.76 -7.36 2.62
CA ARG A 174 4.47 -6.28 3.30
C ARG A 174 3.49 -5.21 3.77
N LYS A 175 3.65 -4.70 4.99
CA LYS A 175 2.78 -3.65 5.54
C LYS A 175 3.62 -2.47 6.02
N ILE A 176 3.17 -1.26 5.67
CA ILE A 176 3.74 0.00 6.15
C ILE A 176 2.65 0.91 6.68
N VAL A 177 3.04 1.85 7.55
CA VAL A 177 2.16 2.92 8.02
C VAL A 177 2.40 4.19 7.22
N LEU A 178 1.32 4.90 6.90
CA LEU A 178 1.34 6.27 6.37
C LEU A 178 0.35 7.14 7.16
N THR A 179 0.88 8.01 8.03
CA THR A 179 0.08 8.93 8.86
C THR A 179 0.48 10.39 8.66
N ASN A 180 -0.48 11.30 8.83
CA ASN A 180 -0.21 12.75 8.90
C ASN A 180 0.28 13.21 10.28
N ALA A 181 0.27 12.32 11.27
CA ALA A 181 0.72 12.61 12.63
C ALA A 181 2.25 12.52 12.77
N ASP A 182 2.77 13.02 13.89
CA ASP A 182 4.18 12.90 14.25
C ASP A 182 4.54 11.49 14.72
N LYS A 183 5.83 11.19 14.68
CA LYS A 183 6.40 9.89 15.06
C LYS A 183 6.08 9.51 16.51
N ALA A 184 6.05 10.46 17.44
CA ALA A 184 5.77 10.17 18.84
C ALA A 184 4.29 9.82 19.05
N HIS A 185 3.37 10.43 18.31
CA HIS A 185 1.98 10.00 18.26
C HIS A 185 1.85 8.58 17.68
N ALA A 186 2.39 8.35 16.49
CA ALA A 186 2.31 7.06 15.80
C ALA A 186 2.84 5.91 16.67
N SER A 187 4.02 6.10 17.28
CA SER A 187 4.64 5.11 18.17
C SER A 187 3.78 4.81 19.40
N ARG A 188 3.15 5.84 19.99
CA ARG A 188 2.26 5.65 21.15
C ARG A 188 1.01 4.88 20.79
N VAL A 189 0.36 5.20 19.65
CA VAL A 189 -0.84 4.48 19.21
C VAL A 189 -0.51 3.02 18.95
N LEU A 190 0.50 2.74 18.13
CA LEU A 190 0.91 1.37 17.82
C LEU A 190 1.24 0.58 19.09
N SER A 191 1.87 1.23 20.07
CA SER A 191 2.18 0.59 21.35
C SER A 191 0.97 0.32 22.24
N ARG A 192 -0.02 1.22 22.26
CA ARG A 192 -1.26 0.95 22.99
C ARG A 192 -2.09 -0.16 22.37
N LEU A 193 -2.02 -0.32 21.05
CA LEU A 193 -2.73 -1.37 20.32
C LEU A 193 -1.95 -2.69 20.28
N GLU A 194 -0.68 -2.70 20.71
CA GLU A 194 0.27 -3.82 20.56
C GLU A 194 0.45 -4.23 19.09
N LEU A 195 0.81 -3.28 18.22
CA LEU A 195 0.97 -3.47 16.77
C LEU A 195 2.36 -3.05 16.25
N GLU A 196 3.33 -2.75 17.10
CA GLU A 196 4.62 -2.16 16.70
C GLU A 196 5.43 -3.06 15.75
N ASP A 197 5.37 -4.38 15.94
CA ASP A 197 6.07 -5.38 15.12
C ASP A 197 5.23 -5.87 13.93
N CYS A 198 4.02 -5.32 13.73
CA CYS A 198 3.18 -5.66 12.58
C CYS A 198 3.61 -4.93 11.29
N PHE A 199 4.35 -3.83 11.38
CA PHE A 199 4.68 -2.97 10.25
C PHE A 199 6.18 -2.91 10.02
N GLU A 200 6.59 -2.94 8.75
CA GLU A 200 8.00 -2.83 8.36
C GLU A 200 8.55 -1.43 8.61
N SER A 201 7.75 -0.40 8.35
CA SER A 201 8.14 1.00 8.49
C SER A 201 6.95 1.92 8.76
N ILE A 202 7.26 3.11 9.28
CA ILE A 202 6.31 4.18 9.56
C ILE A 202 6.76 5.40 8.76
N ILE A 203 5.92 5.85 7.84
CA ILE A 203 6.04 7.15 7.17
C ILE A 203 5.08 8.10 7.87
N CYS A 204 5.65 9.13 8.51
CA CYS A 204 4.95 10.08 9.36
C CYS A 204 5.35 11.52 8.98
N PHE A 205 4.85 12.51 9.73
CA PHE A 205 5.15 13.92 9.48
C PHE A 205 6.64 14.19 9.29
N GLU A 206 7.49 13.73 10.20
CA GLU A 206 8.94 13.94 10.15
C GLU A 206 9.61 13.26 8.96
N THR A 207 9.05 12.15 8.47
CA THR A 207 9.56 11.44 7.29
C THR A 207 9.28 12.20 6.00
N LEU A 208 8.14 12.90 5.92
CA LEU A 208 7.74 13.67 4.73
C LEU A 208 8.22 15.12 4.77
N ASN A 209 8.52 15.62 5.96
CA ASN A 209 8.93 17.00 6.22
C ASN A 209 10.31 17.02 6.88
N GLU A 210 11.24 16.19 6.39
CA GLU A 210 12.63 16.24 6.83
C GLU A 210 13.15 17.65 6.64
N VAL A 211 13.47 18.32 7.75
CA VAL A 211 13.90 19.70 7.77
C VAL A 211 15.13 19.83 6.88
N ASP A 212 14.97 20.48 5.73
CA ASP A 212 16.09 20.66 4.82
C ASP A 212 17.20 21.41 5.58
N LYS A 213 18.39 20.83 5.54
CA LYS A 213 19.64 21.47 5.93
C LYS A 213 19.91 22.55 4.89
N GLY A 214 19.24 23.67 5.01
CA GLY A 214 19.39 24.76 4.08
C GLY A 214 18.33 25.79 4.37
N ASN A 215 18.77 26.86 5.04
CA ASN A 215 18.15 28.18 5.02
C ASN A 215 17.25 28.36 3.78
N VAL A 216 15.95 28.18 3.92
CA VAL A 216 15.08 29.20 3.35
C VAL A 216 15.37 30.39 4.24
N PRO A 217 15.93 31.49 3.72
CA PRO A 217 15.98 32.72 4.49
C PRO A 217 14.56 32.90 5.03
N VAL A 218 14.43 33.05 6.35
CA VAL A 218 13.30 33.78 6.89
C VAL A 218 13.56 35.22 6.47
N ASP A 219 13.45 35.49 5.17
CA ASP A 219 13.50 36.83 4.64
C ASP A 219 12.34 37.54 5.33
N GLY A 220 12.72 38.61 6.02
CA GLY A 220 11.78 39.49 6.65
C GLY A 220 10.80 39.97 5.60
N ASP A 221 9.54 39.64 5.82
CA ASP A 221 8.48 40.50 5.40
C ASP A 221 7.34 40.33 6.40
N ASP A 222 6.73 41.44 6.78
CA ASP A 222 5.48 41.50 7.52
C ASP A 222 4.37 40.95 6.59
N THR A 223 4.43 39.67 6.24
CA THR A 223 3.42 39.04 5.39
C THR A 223 2.15 38.95 6.23
N GLU A 224 1.17 39.79 5.91
CA GLU A 224 -0.14 39.78 6.55
C GLU A 224 -0.71 38.36 6.51
N VAL A 225 -1.27 37.92 7.65
CA VAL A 225 -1.97 36.63 7.72
C VAL A 225 -3.13 36.68 6.75
N PHE A 226 -3.19 35.72 5.83
CA PHE A 226 -4.27 35.63 4.86
C PHE A 226 -5.60 35.39 5.58
N ASP A 227 -6.58 36.28 5.36
CA ASP A 227 -7.91 36.17 5.95
C ASP A 227 -8.74 35.12 5.21
N ILE A 228 -8.69 33.88 5.73
CA ILE A 228 -9.44 32.75 5.19
C ILE A 228 -10.96 32.89 5.40
N ASP A 229 -11.39 33.64 6.42
CA ASP A 229 -12.79 33.83 6.72
C ASP A 229 -13.41 34.81 5.69
N GLU A 230 -12.70 35.89 5.36
CA GLU A 230 -13.07 36.81 4.29
C GLU A 230 -13.15 36.08 2.93
N TYR A 231 -12.14 35.27 2.60
CA TYR A 231 -12.14 34.47 1.37
C TYR A 231 -13.34 33.52 1.27
N THR A 232 -13.72 32.89 2.39
CA THR A 232 -14.84 31.95 2.42
C THR A 232 -16.19 32.68 2.32
N ALA A 233 -16.29 33.91 2.85
CA ALA A 233 -17.49 34.74 2.77
C ALA A 233 -17.70 35.37 1.38
N CYS A 234 -16.62 35.75 0.70
CA CYS A 234 -16.65 36.33 -0.64
C CYS A 234 -15.53 35.72 -1.49
N PRO A 235 -15.76 34.55 -2.12
CA PRO A 235 -14.75 33.93 -2.96
C PRO A 235 -14.56 34.77 -4.23
N ASP A 236 -13.54 35.63 -4.20
CA ASP A 236 -13.07 36.34 -5.40
C ASP A 236 -12.43 35.31 -6.35
N ALA A 237 -12.87 35.31 -7.61
CA ALA A 237 -12.39 34.39 -8.63
C ALA A 237 -10.88 34.58 -8.92
N ASP A 238 -10.34 35.75 -8.59
CA ASP A 238 -8.93 36.10 -8.84
C ASP A 238 -8.02 35.85 -7.62
N LEU A 239 -8.56 35.60 -6.43
CA LEU A 239 -7.75 35.28 -5.24
C LEU A 239 -7.32 33.81 -5.24
N VAL A 240 -6.00 33.60 -5.30
CA VAL A 240 -5.39 32.27 -5.23
C VAL A 240 -5.11 31.91 -3.78
N LEU A 241 -5.60 30.75 -3.33
CA LEU A 241 -5.29 30.23 -1.99
C LEU A 241 -3.78 30.02 -1.82
N PRO A 242 -3.20 30.41 -0.67
CA PRO A 242 -1.78 30.25 -0.44
C PRO A 242 -1.39 28.77 -0.38
N ARG A 243 -0.17 28.47 -0.85
CA ARG A 243 0.38 27.11 -0.79
C ARG A 243 0.94 26.84 0.60
N THR A 244 0.70 25.63 1.10
CA THR A 244 1.30 25.17 2.36
C THR A 244 2.72 24.65 2.13
N PRO A 245 3.65 24.88 3.06
CA PRO A 245 4.94 24.18 3.08
C PRO A 245 4.84 22.77 3.66
N VAL A 246 3.70 22.38 4.22
CA VAL A 246 3.52 21.08 4.88
C VAL A 246 3.19 19.99 3.85
N VAL A 247 4.04 18.98 3.77
CA VAL A 247 3.82 17.79 2.95
C VAL A 247 3.09 16.74 3.77
N CYS A 248 1.84 16.45 3.40
CA CYS A 248 0.99 15.46 4.07
C CYS A 248 -0.09 14.91 3.12
N LYS A 249 -0.79 13.83 3.49
CA LYS A 249 -2.00 13.42 2.78
C LYS A 249 -3.06 14.53 2.86
N PRO A 250 -3.86 14.79 1.80
CA PRO A 250 -3.94 14.06 0.54
C PRO A 250 -3.05 14.65 -0.58
N PHE A 251 -2.00 15.43 -0.31
CA PHE A 251 -1.21 16.06 -1.38
C PHE A 251 -0.51 15.02 -2.27
N GLU A 252 -0.49 15.25 -3.58
CA GLU A 252 0.17 14.36 -4.56
C GLU A 252 1.66 14.19 -4.25
N GLU A 253 2.34 15.28 -3.89
CA GLU A 253 3.74 15.27 -3.46
C GLU A 253 3.99 14.30 -2.30
N ALA A 254 3.09 14.23 -1.31
CA ALA A 254 3.22 13.31 -0.19
C ALA A 254 3.18 11.85 -0.65
N PHE A 255 2.27 11.50 -1.54
CA PHE A 255 2.19 10.15 -2.11
C PHE A 255 3.41 9.81 -2.98
N GLU A 256 3.90 10.74 -3.80
CA GLU A 256 5.11 10.54 -4.59
C GLU A 256 6.34 10.28 -3.71
N GLN A 257 6.48 11.00 -2.60
CA GLN A 257 7.53 10.76 -1.62
C GLN A 257 7.37 9.37 -0.98
N VAL A 258 6.16 8.99 -0.58
CA VAL A 258 5.86 7.64 -0.05
C VAL A 258 6.28 6.55 -1.02
N PHE A 259 5.96 6.70 -2.31
CA PHE A 259 6.32 5.71 -3.33
C PHE A 259 7.83 5.51 -3.43
N LYS A 260 8.59 6.61 -3.36
CA LYS A 260 10.05 6.60 -3.38
C LYS A 260 10.63 6.00 -2.09
N ILE A 261 10.24 6.52 -0.93
CA ILE A 261 10.75 6.15 0.39
C ILE A 261 10.48 4.67 0.68
N ALA A 262 9.26 4.21 0.42
CA ALA A 262 8.88 2.82 0.65
C ALA A 262 9.27 1.88 -0.51
N SER A 263 9.75 2.40 -1.65
CA SER A 263 10.01 1.61 -2.87
C SER A 263 8.80 0.77 -3.28
N ILE A 264 7.62 1.40 -3.35
CA ILE A 264 6.35 0.72 -3.70
C ILE A 264 5.89 1.09 -5.11
N SER A 265 5.25 0.13 -5.77
CA SER A 265 4.55 0.37 -7.05
C SER A 265 3.07 0.63 -6.77
N PRO A 266 2.49 1.79 -7.18
CA PRO A 266 1.11 2.12 -6.84
C PRO A 266 0.10 1.05 -7.28
N GLN A 267 0.27 0.50 -8.47
CA GLN A 267 -0.64 -0.49 -9.08
C GLN A 267 -0.62 -1.85 -8.37
N LYS A 268 0.39 -2.09 -7.52
CA LYS A 268 0.53 -3.29 -6.68
C LYS A 268 0.43 -2.96 -5.18
N THR A 269 -0.17 -1.81 -4.84
CA THR A 269 -0.31 -1.37 -3.46
C THR A 269 -1.77 -1.12 -3.11
N LEU A 270 -2.16 -1.61 -1.93
CA LEU A 270 -3.48 -1.38 -1.35
C LEU A 270 -3.39 -0.39 -0.19
N PHE A 271 -4.21 0.65 -0.20
CA PHE A 271 -4.19 1.73 0.78
C PHE A 271 -5.47 1.77 1.61
N PHE A 272 -5.32 1.67 2.93
CA PHE A 272 -6.37 1.69 3.94
C PHE A 272 -6.35 3.03 4.68
N ASP A 273 -7.46 3.77 4.62
CA ASP A 273 -7.59 5.11 5.23
C ASP A 273 -9.08 5.40 5.50
N ASP A 274 -9.39 6.22 6.49
CA ASP A 274 -10.76 6.64 6.82
C ASP A 274 -11.19 7.86 5.97
N SER A 275 -10.22 8.65 5.47
CA SER A 275 -10.47 9.85 4.69
C SER A 275 -10.63 9.54 3.22
N ILE A 276 -11.87 9.71 2.73
CA ILE A 276 -12.22 9.61 1.31
C ILE A 276 -11.32 10.50 0.45
N ARG A 277 -10.91 11.68 0.93
CA ARG A 277 -10.04 12.61 0.20
C ARG A 277 -8.65 12.01 -0.05
N ASN A 278 -8.10 11.33 0.97
CA ASN A 278 -6.82 10.62 0.86
C ASN A 278 -6.95 9.48 -0.14
N LEU A 279 -8.00 8.66 -0.02
CA LEU A 279 -8.24 7.51 -0.90
C LEU A 279 -8.45 7.95 -2.36
N GLN A 280 -9.27 8.96 -2.61
CA GLN A 280 -9.53 9.45 -3.96
C GLN A 280 -8.26 9.98 -4.63
N ASN A 281 -7.35 10.64 -3.90
CA ASN A 281 -6.07 11.00 -4.50
C ASN A 281 -5.17 9.78 -4.71
N GLY A 282 -5.08 8.88 -3.72
CA GLY A 282 -4.33 7.63 -3.86
C GLY A 282 -4.75 6.83 -5.10
N LYS A 283 -6.06 6.71 -5.34
CA LYS A 283 -6.63 6.05 -6.51
C LYS A 283 -6.25 6.72 -7.82
N ARG A 284 -6.27 8.06 -7.87
CA ARG A 284 -5.81 8.82 -9.05
C ARG A 284 -4.34 8.54 -9.38
N LEU A 285 -3.53 8.29 -8.37
CA LEU A 285 -2.10 7.94 -8.50
C LEU A 285 -1.86 6.44 -8.75
N GLY A 286 -2.92 5.64 -8.85
CA GLY A 286 -2.88 4.23 -9.22
C GLY A 286 -2.88 3.25 -8.05
N LEU A 287 -3.07 3.71 -6.80
CA LEU A 287 -3.29 2.82 -5.65
C LEU A 287 -4.66 2.14 -5.77
N HIS A 288 -4.75 0.90 -5.31
CA HIS A 288 -6.04 0.34 -4.92
C HIS A 288 -6.38 0.83 -3.50
N THR A 289 -7.65 1.05 -3.23
CA THR A 289 -8.09 1.83 -2.06
C THR A 289 -9.20 1.17 -1.27
N VAL A 290 -9.08 1.23 0.05
CA VAL A 290 -10.01 0.64 1.01
C VAL A 290 -10.44 1.69 2.01
N TRP A 291 -11.71 2.04 1.99
CA TRP A 291 -12.30 2.95 2.97
C TRP A 291 -12.65 2.20 4.25
N VAL A 292 -12.06 2.61 5.36
CA VAL A 292 -12.32 2.00 6.67
C VAL A 292 -13.30 2.87 7.46
N GLY A 293 -14.25 2.23 8.15
CA GLY A 293 -15.28 2.90 8.95
C GLY A 293 -16.65 3.06 8.27
N SER A 294 -16.87 2.40 7.13
CA SER A 294 -18.12 2.51 6.36
C SER A 294 -18.46 1.23 5.60
N SER A 295 -19.75 0.85 5.57
CA SER A 295 -20.26 -0.20 4.67
C SER A 295 -20.68 0.35 3.30
N HIS A 296 -20.73 1.67 3.13
CA HIS A 296 -21.19 2.29 1.91
C HIS A 296 -20.06 2.37 0.89
N ARG A 297 -20.33 1.82 -0.31
CA ARG A 297 -19.47 2.07 -1.47
C ARG A 297 -19.71 3.49 -1.96
N THR A 298 -18.63 4.19 -2.25
CA THR A 298 -18.64 5.53 -2.82
C THR A 298 -17.80 5.58 -4.08
N GLU A 299 -18.10 6.52 -4.97
CA GLU A 299 -17.31 6.72 -6.18
C GLU A 299 -15.91 7.24 -5.82
N GLY A 300 -14.89 6.70 -6.50
CA GLY A 300 -13.50 7.06 -6.25
C GLY A 300 -12.80 6.24 -5.15
N VAL A 301 -13.41 5.15 -4.66
CA VAL A 301 -12.75 4.15 -3.79
C VAL A 301 -13.04 2.73 -4.33
N ASP A 302 -12.15 1.76 -4.14
CA ASP A 302 -12.31 0.38 -4.66
C ASP A 302 -13.11 -0.54 -3.73
N CYS A 303 -12.87 -0.45 -2.42
CA CYS A 303 -13.52 -1.28 -1.41
C CYS A 303 -13.86 -0.44 -0.16
N ALA A 304 -14.80 -0.93 0.65
CA ALA A 304 -15.17 -0.31 1.92
C ALA A 304 -15.35 -1.40 2.99
N LEU A 305 -14.88 -1.10 4.20
CA LEU A 305 -14.96 -1.95 5.39
C LEU A 305 -15.60 -1.15 6.52
N GLU A 306 -16.58 -1.73 7.21
CA GLU A 306 -17.10 -1.13 8.45
C GLU A 306 -16.04 -1.09 9.55
N SER A 307 -15.17 -2.11 9.58
CA SER A 307 -14.05 -2.20 10.50
C SER A 307 -12.83 -2.80 9.81
N ILE A 308 -11.65 -2.35 10.20
CA ILE A 308 -10.37 -2.93 9.77
C ILE A 308 -10.26 -4.44 10.10
N HIS A 309 -11.09 -4.94 11.01
CA HIS A 309 -11.17 -6.36 11.33
C HIS A 309 -11.74 -7.21 10.19
N ASN A 310 -12.47 -6.59 9.25
CA ASN A 310 -13.13 -7.29 8.15
C ASN A 310 -12.24 -7.48 6.91
N ILE A 311 -10.94 -7.17 6.99
CA ILE A 311 -10.02 -7.30 5.83
C ILE A 311 -10.08 -8.71 5.23
N LYS A 312 -10.06 -9.75 6.06
CA LYS A 312 -10.03 -11.14 5.56
C LYS A 312 -11.30 -11.54 4.81
N GLU A 313 -12.45 -11.04 5.24
CA GLU A 313 -13.73 -11.33 4.57
C GLU A 313 -13.88 -10.54 3.27
N ALA A 314 -13.41 -9.29 3.25
CA ALA A 314 -13.56 -8.41 2.11
C ALA A 314 -12.47 -8.58 1.05
N LEU A 315 -11.28 -9.01 1.44
CA LEU A 315 -10.08 -9.15 0.61
C LEU A 315 -9.41 -10.51 0.85
N PRO A 316 -10.12 -11.63 0.64
CA PRO A 316 -9.58 -12.97 0.89
C PRO A 316 -8.36 -13.28 0.00
N GLU A 317 -8.22 -12.59 -1.14
CA GLU A 317 -7.09 -12.78 -2.06
C GLU A 317 -5.72 -12.47 -1.41
N LEU A 318 -5.69 -11.70 -0.32
CA LEU A 318 -4.46 -11.42 0.41
C LEU A 318 -3.88 -12.67 1.10
N TRP A 319 -4.67 -13.75 1.25
CA TRP A 319 -4.28 -15.01 1.90
C TRP A 319 -4.22 -16.23 0.97
N GLU A 320 -4.61 -16.11 -0.30
CA GLU A 320 -4.85 -17.24 -1.20
C GLU A 320 -3.62 -18.14 -1.46
N ASP A 321 -2.41 -17.64 -1.28
CA ASP A 321 -1.19 -18.45 -1.46
C ASP A 321 -0.76 -19.20 -0.19
N ASN A 322 -1.20 -18.75 0.99
CA ASN A 322 -0.92 -19.44 2.26
C ASN A 322 -1.82 -20.68 2.41
N ASP A 323 -3.11 -20.56 2.05
CA ASP A 323 -4.09 -21.65 2.14
C ASP A 323 -3.77 -22.82 1.18
N LYS A 324 -3.21 -22.52 -0.01
CA LYS A 324 -2.71 -23.56 -0.94
C LYS A 324 -1.51 -24.32 -0.36
N SER A 325 -0.67 -23.66 0.44
CA SER A 325 0.52 -24.27 1.05
C SER A 325 0.17 -25.17 2.24
N GLU A 326 -0.87 -24.84 3.02
CA GLU A 326 -1.37 -25.65 4.14
C GLU A 326 -2.16 -26.88 3.65
N GLY A 327 -2.97 -26.74 2.60
CA GLY A 327 -3.71 -27.87 2.00
C GLY A 327 -2.81 -28.98 1.42
N ILE A 328 -1.59 -28.64 0.99
CA ILE A 328 -0.62 -29.61 0.46
C ILE A 328 0.06 -30.42 1.57
N LYS A 329 0.16 -29.88 2.80
CA LYS A 329 0.76 -30.62 3.94
C LYS A 329 -0.14 -31.76 4.45
N TYR A 330 -1.46 -31.63 4.35
CA TYR A 330 -2.40 -32.65 4.83
C TYR A 330 -2.73 -33.76 3.81
N SER A 331 -2.46 -33.56 2.52
CA SER A 331 -2.74 -34.55 1.47
C SER A 331 -1.63 -35.63 1.31
N LYS A 332 -0.44 -35.42 1.88
CA LYS A 332 0.72 -36.33 1.66
C LYS A 332 0.92 -37.46 2.68
N LYS A 333 -0.02 -37.67 3.61
CA LYS A 333 -0.02 -38.85 4.48
C LYS A 333 -1.43 -39.40 4.60
N VAL A 334 -1.74 -40.42 3.81
CA VAL A 334 -2.28 -41.74 4.23
C VAL A 334 -2.79 -42.45 2.96
N ALA A 335 -1.97 -43.35 2.44
CA ALA A 335 -2.42 -44.49 1.65
C ALA A 335 -1.48 -45.65 2.00
N ILE A 336 -1.82 -46.39 3.07
CA ILE A 336 -1.25 -47.70 3.35
C ILE A 336 -2.34 -48.69 2.98
N GLU A 337 -2.31 -49.17 1.74
CA GLU A 337 -3.05 -50.38 1.36
C GLU A 337 -2.36 -51.57 2.01
N THR A 338 -3.08 -52.30 2.86
CA THR A 338 -2.66 -53.60 3.36
C THR A 338 -3.56 -54.65 2.70
N SER A 339 -2.99 -55.45 1.80
CA SER A 339 -3.68 -56.60 1.21
C SER A 339 -3.72 -57.76 2.21
N VAL A 340 -4.91 -58.25 2.54
CA VAL A 340 -5.09 -59.52 3.25
C VAL A 340 -5.58 -60.55 2.23
N LYS A 341 -4.82 -61.64 2.07
CA LYS A 341 -5.29 -62.84 1.37
C LYS A 341 -6.09 -63.71 2.34
N ALA A 342 -7.24 -64.18 1.88
CA ALA A 342 -7.92 -65.37 2.41
C ALA A 342 -7.80 -66.49 1.38
#